data_AF-A0A1E4XA12-F1
#
_entry.id   AF-A0A1E4XA12-F1
#
_cell.length_a   1.000
_cell.length_b   1.000
_cell.length_c   1.000
_cell.angle_alpha   90.00
_cell.angle_beta   90.00
_cell.angle_gamma   90.00
#
_symmetry.space_group_name_H-M   'P 1'
#
loop_
_entity.id
_entity.type
_entity.pdbx_description
1 polymer ?
#
loop_
_entity_poly.entity_id
_entity_poly.type
_entity_poly.pdbx_seq_one_letter_code
_entity_poly.pdbx_strand_id
1 'polypeptide(L)' 'MITTIVDRVTAKLPETFSDRQSLEMDITACHANGCKLRLADLAEADEFNLTHDVGGIRQNIDRATGKLQGHCLPRYSA' A
#
# COMPACT_ATOMS: atom_id res chain seq x y z
N MET A 1 9.74 -3.46 -6.64
CA MET A 1 8.27 -3.41 -6.66
C MET A 1 7.72 -2.61 -5.48
N ILE A 2 7.85 -3.04 -4.21
CA ILE A 2 7.36 -2.25 -3.06
C ILE A 2 8.04 -0.89 -2.96
N THR A 3 9.37 -0.84 -3.07
CA THR A 3 10.13 0.43 -3.09
C THR A 3 9.64 1.37 -4.19
N THR A 4 9.43 0.85 -5.41
CA THR A 4 8.85 1.59 -6.55
C THR A 4 7.47 2.17 -6.24
N ILE A 5 6.57 1.39 -5.63
CA ILE A 5 5.23 1.86 -5.21
C ILE A 5 5.36 3.03 -4.23
N VAL A 6 6.23 2.89 -3.23
CA VAL A 6 6.44 3.91 -2.19
C VAL A 6 7.10 5.16 -2.77
N ASP A 7 8.10 5.02 -3.63
CA ASP A 7 8.77 6.16 -4.27
C ASP A 7 7.77 6.94 -5.16
N ARG A 8 6.92 6.23 -5.91
CA ARG A 8 5.87 6.86 -6.73
C ARG A 8 4.86 7.62 -5.88
N VAL A 9 4.36 7.02 -4.79
CA VAL A 9 3.31 7.64 -3.98
C VAL A 9 3.83 8.83 -3.17
N THR A 10 5.06 8.74 -2.65
CA THR A 10 5.72 9.81 -1.89
C THR A 10 6.11 10.98 -2.79
N ALA A 11 6.56 10.74 -4.02
CA ALA A 11 6.83 11.79 -5.00
C ALA A 11 5.54 12.52 -5.43
N LYS A 12 4.42 11.79 -5.55
CA LYS A 12 3.15 12.36 -6.02
C LYS A 12 2.41 13.15 -4.95
N LEU A 13 2.37 12.63 -3.72
CA LEU A 13 1.63 13.21 -2.60
C LEU A 13 2.49 13.20 -1.32
N PRO A 14 3.57 13.99 -1.28
CA PRO A 14 4.56 13.95 -0.20
C PRO A 14 3.99 14.28 1.18
N GLU A 15 3.03 15.21 1.26
CA GLU A 15 2.37 15.57 2.52
C GLU A 15 1.46 14.43 3.05
N THR A 16 0.85 13.65 2.16
CA THR A 16 -0.05 12.55 2.53
C THR A 16 0.71 11.27 2.90
N PHE A 17 1.88 11.09 2.28
CA PHE A 17 2.69 9.89 2.35
C PHE A 17 4.13 10.24 2.73
N SER A 18 4.30 11.01 3.81
CA SER A 18 5.61 11.54 4.23
C SER A 18 6.51 10.49 4.90
N ASP A 19 5.91 9.49 5.58
CA ASP A 19 6.66 8.42 6.24
C ASP A 19 6.90 7.24 5.31
N ARG A 20 7.99 7.34 4.54
CA ARG A 20 8.43 6.32 3.58
C ARG A 20 8.63 4.95 4.23
N GLN A 21 9.24 4.91 5.41
CA GLN A 21 9.57 3.66 6.09
C GLN A 21 8.32 2.94 6.59
N SER A 22 7.38 3.67 7.21
CA SER A 22 6.10 3.08 7.61
C SER A 22 5.34 2.52 6.41
N LEU A 23 5.35 3.21 5.27
CA LEU A 23 4.69 2.74 4.05
C LEU A 23 5.28 1.43 3.50
N GLU A 24 6.61 1.33 3.45
CA GLU A 24 7.27 0.09 3.03
C GLU A 24 6.91 -1.08 3.96
N MET A 25 6.91 -0.84 5.26
CA MET A 25 6.55 -1.84 6.27
C MET A 25 5.07 -2.25 6.17
N ASP A 26 4.16 -1.28 6.04
CA ASP A 26 2.73 -1.53 5.96
C ASP A 26 2.37 -2.34 4.69
N ILE A 27 2.91 -1.96 3.52
CA ILE A 27 2.69 -2.70 2.27
C ILE A 27 3.30 -4.11 2.35
N THR A 28 4.47 -4.25 2.96
CA THR A 28 5.12 -5.56 3.15
C THR A 28 4.28 -6.45 4.07
N ALA A 29 3.84 -5.94 5.22
CA ALA A 29 3.03 -6.69 6.17
C ALA A 29 1.67 -7.08 5.59
N CYS A 30 1.02 -6.17 4.86
CA CYS A 30 -0.21 -6.44 4.11
C CYS A 30 0.00 -7.60 3.12
N HIS A 31 1.00 -7.49 2.25
CA HIS A 31 1.29 -8.48 1.22
C HIS A 31 1.64 -9.86 1.79
N ALA A 32 2.34 -9.90 2.93
CA ALA A 32 2.80 -11.14 3.55
C ALA A 32 1.71 -11.83 4.37
N ASN A 33 0.89 -11.07 5.11
CA ASN A 33 0.07 -11.63 6.20
C ASN A 33 -1.43 -11.31 6.10
N GLY A 34 -1.83 -10.29 5.34
CA GLY A 34 -3.20 -9.79 5.33
C GLY A 34 -3.95 -9.99 4.03
N CYS A 35 -3.36 -9.49 2.94
CA CYS A 35 -3.94 -9.48 1.62
C CYS A 35 -2.79 -9.55 0.61
N LYS A 36 -2.68 -10.68 -0.11
CA LYS A 36 -1.67 -10.83 -1.15
C LYS A 36 -1.92 -9.76 -2.21
N LEU A 37 -0.86 -9.06 -2.62
CA LEU A 37 -0.95 -7.97 -3.62
C LEU A 37 -0.29 -8.38 -4.94
N ARG A 38 -0.88 -7.96 -6.06
CA ARG A 38 -0.26 -7.96 -7.39
C ARG A 38 0.73 -6.79 -7.48
N LEU A 39 1.89 -6.95 -6.84
CA LEU A 39 2.87 -5.86 -6.63
C LEU A 39 3.41 -5.26 -7.94
N ALA A 40 3.53 -6.07 -9.00
CA ALA A 40 3.96 -5.56 -10.31
C ALA A 40 2.88 -4.65 -10.92
N ASP A 41 1.63 -5.12 -10.97
CA ASP A 41 0.50 -4.33 -11.48
C ASP A 41 0.27 -3.06 -10.67
N LEU A 42 0.37 -3.14 -9.33
CA LEU A 42 0.24 -1.97 -8.46
C LEU A 42 1.37 -0.97 -8.68
N ALA A 43 2.59 -1.45 -8.95
CA ALA A 43 3.73 -0.58 -9.28
C ALA A 43 3.56 0.15 -10.62
N GLU A 44 2.72 -0.35 -11.53
CA GLU A 44 2.40 0.24 -12.83
C GLU A 44 1.01 0.91 -12.88
N ALA A 45 0.25 0.86 -11.78
CA ALA A 45 -1.09 1.43 -11.71
C ALA A 45 -1.10 2.94 -11.99
N ASP A 46 -2.21 3.46 -12.51
CA ASP A 46 -2.44 4.90 -12.58
C ASP A 46 -2.47 5.54 -11.19
N GLU A 47 -2.36 6.86 -11.15
CA GLU A 47 -2.20 7.61 -9.90
C GLU A 47 -3.38 7.45 -8.94
N PHE A 48 -4.60 7.38 -9.46
CA PHE A 48 -5.79 7.23 -8.63
C PHE A 48 -5.81 5.87 -7.96
N ASN A 49 -5.56 4.82 -8.74
CA ASN A 49 -5.51 3.45 -8.25
C ASN A 49 -4.34 3.20 -7.28
N LEU A 50 -3.15 3.72 -7.60
CA LEU A 50 -1.97 3.63 -6.74
C LEU A 50 -2.23 4.28 -5.38
N THR A 51 -2.71 5.53 -5.37
CA THR A 51 -2.93 6.28 -4.13
C THR A 51 -4.10 5.74 -3.32
N HIS A 52 -5.15 5.26 -3.98
CA HIS A 52 -6.28 4.58 -3.34
C HIS A 52 -5.82 3.35 -2.55
N ASP A 53 -5.11 2.43 -3.19
CA ASP A 53 -4.71 1.17 -2.54
C ASP A 53 -3.69 1.41 -1.43
N VAL A 54 -2.66 2.23 -1.67
CA VAL A 54 -1.66 2.54 -0.63
C VAL A 54 -2.28 3.31 0.53
N GLY A 55 -3.17 4.28 0.25
CA GLY A 55 -3.92 5.00 1.28
C GLY A 55 -4.83 4.08 2.09
N GLY A 56 -5.55 3.19 1.43
CA GLY A 56 -6.41 2.19 2.06
C GLY A 56 -5.63 1.25 2.98
N ILE A 57 -4.48 0.74 2.51
CA ILE A 57 -3.60 -0.11 3.32
C ILE A 57 -3.13 0.65 4.57
N ARG A 58 -2.53 1.83 4.39
CA ARG A 58 -2.02 2.64 5.52
C ARG A 58 -3.08 2.94 6.57
N GLN A 59 -4.32 3.19 6.15
CA GLN A 59 -5.41 3.55 7.05
C GLN A 59 -6.03 2.35 7.78
N ASN A 60 -5.99 1.16 7.19
CA ASN A 60 -6.75 0.01 7.67
C ASN A 60 -5.89 -1.16 8.13
N ILE A 61 -4.57 -1.10 8.02
CA ILE A 61 -3.70 -2.19 8.45
C ILE A 61 -3.63 -2.29 9.97
N ASP A 62 -3.88 -3.50 10.47
CA ASP A 62 -3.47 -3.91 11.80
C ASP A 62 -1.98 -4.26 11.74
N ARG A 63 -1.12 -3.39 12.25
CA ARG A 63 0.34 -3.59 12.21
C ARG A 63 0.84 -4.77 13.04
N ALA A 64 0.05 -5.27 14.00
CA ALA A 64 0.44 -6.45 14.77
C ALA A 64 0.22 -7.74 13.98
N THR A 65 -0.80 -7.78 13.12
CA THR A 65 -1.18 -8.99 12.37
C THR A 65 -0.88 -8.91 10.87
N GLY A 66 -0.65 -7.70 10.34
CA GLY A 66 -0.56 -7.39 8.92
C GLY A 66 -1.89 -7.48 8.16
N LYS A 67 -3.02 -7.71 8.85
CA LYS A 67 -4.34 -7.84 8.22
C LYS A 67 -5.00 -6.48 8.01
N LEU A 68 -5.74 -6.35 6.91
CA LEU A 68 -6.57 -5.18 6.67
C LEU A 68 -7.90 -5.30 7.43
N GLN A 69 -8.30 -4.22 8.10
CA GLN A 69 -9.55 -4.09 8.82
C GLN A 69 -10.59 -3.31 7.98
N GLY A 70 -11.83 -3.21 8.49
CA GLY A 70 -12.82 -2.29 7.94
C GLY A 70 -13.31 -2.59 6.52
N HIS A 71 -13.27 -3.86 6.09
CA HIS A 71 -13.61 -4.30 4.73
C HIS A 71 -12.73 -3.67 3.62
N CYS A 72 -11.55 -3.16 3.97
CA CYS A 72 -10.60 -2.66 2.98
C CYS A 72 -10.08 -3.82 2.12
N LEU A 73 -10.37 -3.75 0.82
CA LEU A 73 -9.87 -4.68 -0.18
C LEU A 73 -9.18 -3.88 -1.30
N PRO A 74 -7.83 -3.87 -1.33
CA PRO A 74 -7.07 -3.21 -2.40
C PRO A 74 -7.49 -3.73 -3.77
N ARG A 75 -7.63 -2.83 -4.75
CA ARG A 75 -7.99 -3.16 -6.14
C ARG A 75 -6.94 -4.06 -6.82
N TYR A 76 -5.71 -3.98 -6.34
CA TYR A 76 -4.58 -4.79 -6.79
C TYR A 76 -4.27 -5.95 -5.83
N SER A 77 -5.28 -6.52 -5.18
CA SER A 77 -5.20 -7.79 -4.46
C SER A 77 -5.10 -9.00 -5.42
N ALA A 78 -4.42 -10.07 -5.02
CA ALA A 78 -4.17 -11.28 -5.82
C ALA A 78 -5.12 -12.43 -5.46
#